data_AF-A0A2D4G2D1-F1
#
_entry.id   AF-A0A2D4G2D1-F1
#
_cell.length_a   1.000
_cell.length_b   1.000
_cell.length_c   1.000
_cell.angle_alpha   90.00
_cell.angle_beta   90.00
_cell.angle_gamma   90.00
#
_symmetry.space_group_name_H-M   'P 1'
#
loop_
_entity.id
_entity.type
_entity.pdbx_description
1 polymer ?
#
loop_
_entity_poly.entity_id
_entity_poly.type
_entity_poly.pdbx_seq_one_letter_code
_entity_poly.pdbx_strand_id
1 'polypeptide(L)'
;EKITEMPNIIKDLCRVLYYGKNIPRVASIGVECVSSFAVDYWLQTHLFQAGVLWYLLGYLFNYDYTLEESGIKKSEDSNQQEVANTLAKLSLLALGRLGGYFSEAQTTPENPAIRKSLGVLLTPYITRKLAVVSPAEILKMLNSNTESPYLIWNNRTRVELLEFLESQQESMIKTGECDKNYGSEFVFSDHAKELIVGEIFVRIYNEVPTFQLELPKAFAASLLDYIGSQAQYLHTLMAITQTGKVESNQHGERLRRVEMALEALRNVIKHNPGSECECIGHFKLLFSLLRVHGAGQVQQLALEVVNIVTSNQDCVNNIAEAIVLSNLLALLHSLPSSRQLVLETLYALTSNTKIVKEAMLKGALIYLLDMFCNSTHPQVRSQTAELFAKMTTDKLVGPKVRIILMK
;
A
#
# COMPACT_ATOMS: atom_id res chain seq x y z
N GLU A 1 29.23 -23.61 -30.04
CA GLU A 1 27.89 -24.13 -29.69
C GLU A 1 27.22 -23.15 -28.75
N LYS A 2 25.91 -22.91 -28.88
CA LYS A 2 25.22 -21.99 -27.96
C LYS A 2 24.96 -22.72 -26.65
N ILE A 3 25.34 -22.14 -25.52
CA ILE A 3 25.12 -22.71 -24.18
C ILE A 3 23.64 -23.06 -23.95
N THR A 4 22.72 -22.34 -24.58
CA THR A 4 21.28 -22.60 -24.59
C THR A 4 20.89 -24.00 -25.09
N GLU A 5 21.74 -24.64 -25.89
CA GLU A 5 21.52 -25.98 -26.47
C GLU A 5 22.10 -27.10 -25.59
N MET A 6 22.70 -26.77 -24.43
CA MET A 6 23.36 -27.71 -23.52
C MET A 6 22.66 -27.78 -22.15
N PRO A 7 21.47 -28.41 -22.03
CA PRO A 7 20.65 -28.37 -20.82
C PRO A 7 21.33 -29.00 -19.59
N ASN A 8 22.29 -29.89 -19.79
CA ASN A 8 23.06 -30.52 -18.71
C ASN A 8 23.86 -29.51 -17.89
N ILE A 9 24.35 -28.42 -18.51
CA ILE A 9 25.14 -27.39 -17.82
C ILE A 9 24.32 -26.77 -16.69
N ILE A 10 23.07 -26.39 -16.97
CA ILE A 10 22.18 -25.77 -15.98
C ILE A 10 21.81 -26.77 -14.88
N LYS A 11 21.56 -28.03 -15.24
CA LYS A 11 21.24 -29.09 -14.27
C LYS A 11 22.40 -29.35 -13.31
N ASP A 12 23.62 -29.47 -13.83
CA ASP A 12 24.81 -29.70 -13.02
C ASP A 12 25.16 -28.47 -12.19
N LEU A 13 24.97 -27.27 -12.74
CA LEU A 13 25.08 -26.03 -11.99
C LEU A 13 24.12 -26.00 -10.79
N CYS A 14 22.84 -26.35 -10.98
CA CYS A 14 21.87 -26.40 -9.88
C CYS A 14 22.25 -27.46 -8.82
N ARG A 15 22.85 -28.58 -9.20
CA ARG A 15 23.36 -29.58 -8.25
C ARG A 15 24.54 -29.04 -7.43
N VAL A 16 25.45 -28.29 -8.05
CA VAL A 16 26.53 -27.60 -7.33
C VAL A 16 25.94 -26.62 -6.32
N LEU A 17 24.95 -25.83 -6.74
CA LEU A 17 24.25 -24.89 -5.87
C LEU A 17 23.42 -25.57 -4.79
N TYR A 18 22.95 -26.80 -4.96
CA TYR A 18 22.26 -27.53 -3.90
C TYR A 18 23.23 -27.92 -2.76
N TYR A 19 24.41 -28.43 -3.09
CA TYR A 19 25.42 -28.81 -2.10
C TYR A 19 26.25 -27.63 -1.57
N GLY A 20 26.02 -26.42 -2.06
CA GLY A 20 26.92 -25.30 -1.83
C GLY A 20 27.04 -24.84 -0.37
N LYS A 21 26.10 -25.20 0.52
CA LYS A 21 26.28 -25.04 1.97
C LYS A 21 27.54 -25.77 2.50
N ASN A 22 27.89 -26.91 1.90
CA ASN A 22 29.06 -27.71 2.27
C ASN A 22 30.32 -27.34 1.46
N ILE A 23 30.14 -26.72 0.30
CA ILE A 23 31.23 -26.33 -0.62
C ILE A 23 31.11 -24.86 -1.06
N PRO A 24 31.09 -23.90 -0.12
CA PRO A 24 30.66 -22.52 -0.40
C PRO A 24 31.55 -21.78 -1.41
N ARG A 25 32.85 -22.10 -1.48
CA ARG A 25 33.75 -21.53 -2.49
C ARG A 25 33.40 -21.99 -3.92
N VAL A 26 33.03 -23.26 -4.09
CA VAL A 26 32.57 -23.80 -5.37
C VAL A 26 31.19 -23.23 -5.72
N ALA A 27 30.33 -23.09 -4.71
CA ALA A 27 29.03 -22.45 -4.86
C ALA A 27 29.17 -21.00 -5.36
N SER A 28 30.12 -20.22 -4.83
CA SER A 28 30.39 -18.83 -5.29
C SER A 28 30.67 -18.79 -6.79
N ILE A 29 31.53 -19.67 -7.29
CA ILE A 29 31.83 -19.77 -8.73
C ILE A 29 30.56 -20.16 -9.52
N GLY A 30 29.75 -21.06 -8.98
CA GLY A 30 28.46 -21.41 -9.55
C GLY A 30 27.51 -20.21 -9.63
N VAL A 31 27.42 -19.40 -8.58
CA VAL A 31 26.59 -18.19 -8.55
C VAL A 31 27.08 -17.14 -9.55
N GLU A 32 28.39 -16.98 -9.70
CA GLU A 32 28.97 -16.11 -10.75
C GLU A 32 28.64 -16.63 -12.16
N CYS A 33 28.60 -17.95 -12.36
CA CYS A 33 28.15 -18.55 -13.61
C CYS A 33 26.66 -18.23 -13.89
N VAL A 34 25.78 -18.34 -12.88
CA VAL A 34 24.37 -17.91 -12.99
C VAL A 34 24.27 -16.44 -13.39
N SER A 35 25.01 -15.58 -12.70
CA SER A 35 25.10 -14.14 -12.97
C SER A 35 25.57 -13.83 -14.40
N SER A 36 26.52 -14.61 -14.91
CA SER A 36 27.03 -14.50 -16.28
C SER A 36 26.00 -14.95 -17.31
N PHE A 37 25.25 -16.02 -17.04
CA PHE A 37 24.18 -16.51 -17.92
C PHE A 37 22.97 -15.58 -17.98
N ALA A 38 22.77 -14.75 -16.94
CA ALA A 38 21.66 -13.82 -16.89
C ALA A 38 21.66 -12.73 -17.98
N VAL A 39 22.71 -12.62 -18.80
CA VAL A 39 22.76 -11.69 -19.96
C VAL A 39 21.84 -12.10 -21.10
N ASP A 40 21.37 -13.35 -21.13
CA ASP A 40 20.48 -13.89 -22.16
C ASP A 40 19.13 -14.32 -21.55
N TYR A 41 18.03 -13.88 -22.17
CA TYR A 41 16.67 -14.13 -21.69
C TYR A 41 16.30 -15.61 -21.65
N TRP A 42 16.76 -16.41 -22.62
CA TRP A 42 16.47 -17.85 -22.67
C TRP A 42 17.26 -18.59 -21.60
N LEU A 43 18.53 -18.24 -21.37
CA LEU A 43 19.30 -18.78 -20.26
C LEU A 43 18.68 -18.42 -18.90
N GLN A 44 18.24 -17.18 -18.69
CA GLN A 44 17.47 -16.80 -17.49
C GLN A 44 16.26 -17.71 -17.29
N THR A 45 15.51 -17.97 -18.38
CA THR A 45 14.29 -18.80 -18.34
C THR A 45 14.61 -20.26 -18.04
N HIS A 46 15.64 -20.84 -18.64
CA HIS A 46 16.07 -22.21 -18.34
C HIS A 46 16.58 -22.35 -16.90
N LEU A 47 17.34 -21.37 -16.40
CA LEU A 47 17.79 -21.33 -15.01
C LEU A 47 16.61 -21.24 -14.03
N PHE A 48 15.62 -20.40 -14.35
CA PHE A 48 14.39 -20.28 -13.57
C PHE A 48 13.61 -21.60 -13.54
N GLN A 49 13.43 -22.25 -14.70
CA GLN A 49 12.76 -23.55 -14.80
C GLN A 49 13.48 -24.66 -14.03
N ALA A 50 14.82 -24.60 -13.96
CA ALA A 50 15.64 -25.50 -13.15
C ALA A 50 15.64 -25.16 -11.65
N GLY A 51 14.90 -24.15 -11.22
CA GLY A 51 14.73 -23.80 -9.81
C GLY A 51 15.90 -23.04 -9.21
N VAL A 52 16.69 -22.31 -10.02
CA VAL A 52 17.89 -21.62 -9.53
C VAL A 52 17.62 -20.69 -8.34
N LEU A 53 16.42 -20.07 -8.30
CA LEU A 53 16.04 -19.13 -7.25
C LEU A 53 16.05 -19.77 -5.86
N TRP A 54 15.68 -21.05 -5.77
CA TRP A 54 15.58 -21.76 -4.49
C TRP A 54 16.90 -21.78 -3.75
N TYR A 55 17.98 -22.04 -4.48
CA TYR A 55 19.33 -22.13 -3.92
C TYR A 55 19.87 -20.72 -3.59
N LEU A 56 19.74 -19.77 -4.53
CA LEU A 56 20.24 -18.40 -4.34
C LEU A 56 19.59 -17.68 -3.17
N LEU A 57 18.26 -17.82 -3.02
CA LEU A 57 17.52 -17.21 -1.91
C LEU A 57 17.94 -17.80 -0.56
N GLY A 58 18.17 -19.12 -0.50
CA GLY A 58 18.64 -19.78 0.73
C GLY A 58 19.98 -19.24 1.22
N TYR A 59 20.88 -18.85 0.31
CA TYR A 59 22.18 -18.29 0.69
C TYR A 59 22.12 -16.92 1.36
N LEU A 60 21.08 -16.13 1.07
CA LEU A 60 20.93 -14.78 1.64
C LEU A 60 20.83 -14.80 3.18
N PHE A 61 20.29 -15.88 3.73
CA PHE A 61 20.02 -16.03 5.17
C PHE A 61 21.20 -16.61 5.97
N ASN A 62 22.32 -16.90 5.32
CA ASN A 62 23.58 -17.22 5.99
C ASN A 62 24.45 -15.96 6.21
N TYR A 63 23.93 -14.78 5.88
CA TYR A 63 24.64 -13.53 6.05
C TYR A 63 24.65 -13.07 7.50
N ASP A 64 25.84 -12.80 8.02
CA ASP A 64 26.04 -12.18 9.33
C ASP A 64 26.58 -10.76 9.15
N TYR A 65 25.70 -9.78 9.35
CA TYR A 65 26.05 -8.36 9.26
C TYR A 65 26.93 -7.89 10.43
N THR A 66 26.92 -8.59 11.57
CA THR A 66 27.72 -8.19 12.75
C THR A 66 29.21 -8.38 12.52
N LEU A 67 29.59 -9.42 11.77
CA LEU A 67 30.97 -9.61 11.31
C LEU A 67 31.41 -8.43 10.45
N GLU A 68 30.52 -7.91 9.62
CA GLU A 68 30.85 -6.82 8.71
C GLU A 68 31.11 -5.50 9.45
N GLU A 69 30.31 -5.25 10.49
CA GLU A 69 30.36 -4.07 11.37
C GLU A 69 31.44 -4.18 12.46
N SER A 70 31.99 -5.37 12.71
CA SER A 70 32.97 -5.63 13.78
C SER A 70 34.32 -4.92 13.61
N GLY A 71 34.65 -4.42 12.41
CA GLY A 71 35.93 -3.79 12.11
C GLY A 71 37.14 -4.74 12.10
N ILE A 72 36.92 -6.05 12.26
CA ILE A 72 37.97 -7.07 12.24
C ILE A 72 38.49 -7.25 10.80
N LYS A 73 39.80 -7.55 10.65
CA LYS A 73 40.37 -7.91 9.34
C LYS A 73 39.71 -9.17 8.80
N LYS A 74 39.04 -9.03 7.66
CA LYS A 74 38.30 -10.10 6.97
C LYS A 74 39.27 -10.89 6.08
N SER A 75 39.19 -12.22 6.16
CA SER A 75 39.91 -13.11 5.25
C SER A 75 39.07 -14.37 5.04
N GLU A 76 38.79 -14.69 3.78
CA GLU A 76 38.08 -15.91 3.40
C GLU A 76 38.89 -17.18 3.72
N ASP A 77 40.20 -17.07 3.89
CA ASP A 77 41.10 -18.20 4.17
C ASP A 77 41.07 -18.67 5.62
N SER A 78 40.67 -17.79 6.54
CA SER A 78 40.59 -18.11 7.97
C SER A 78 39.17 -18.05 8.54
N ASN A 79 38.21 -17.42 7.85
CA ASN A 79 36.87 -17.18 8.36
C ASN A 79 35.77 -17.75 7.44
N GLN A 80 35.15 -18.86 7.87
CA GLN A 80 34.04 -19.49 7.15
C GLN A 80 32.83 -18.56 7.00
N GLN A 81 32.58 -17.67 7.97
CA GLN A 81 31.48 -16.72 7.89
C GLN A 81 31.74 -15.64 6.85
N GLU A 82 32.99 -15.25 6.61
CA GLU A 82 33.32 -14.33 5.51
C GLU A 82 33.01 -14.97 4.16
N VAL A 83 33.31 -16.27 3.99
CA VAL A 83 32.96 -17.02 2.77
C VAL A 83 31.43 -17.06 2.57
N ALA A 84 30.67 -17.30 3.63
CA ALA A 84 29.20 -17.27 3.58
C ALA A 84 28.67 -15.87 3.23
N ASN A 85 29.27 -14.82 3.80
CA ASN A 85 28.90 -13.44 3.50
C ASN A 85 29.18 -13.06 2.04
N THR A 86 30.33 -13.47 1.49
CA THR A 86 30.64 -13.29 0.06
C THR A 86 29.64 -14.03 -0.81
N LEU A 87 29.33 -15.30 -0.49
CA LEU A 87 28.34 -16.09 -1.24
C LEU A 87 26.95 -15.45 -1.22
N ALA A 88 26.51 -14.91 -0.08
CA ALA A 88 25.24 -14.20 0.04
C ALA A 88 25.20 -12.93 -0.83
N LYS A 89 26.28 -12.14 -0.85
CA LYS A 89 26.41 -10.94 -1.71
C LYS A 89 26.36 -11.30 -3.19
N LEU A 90 27.12 -12.32 -3.60
CA LEU A 90 27.10 -12.82 -4.98
C LEU A 90 25.71 -13.35 -5.35
N SER A 91 25.03 -14.04 -4.43
CA SER A 91 23.69 -14.58 -4.67
C SER A 91 22.66 -13.47 -4.86
N LEU A 92 22.72 -12.41 -4.05
CA LEU A 92 21.86 -11.24 -4.21
C LEU A 92 22.11 -10.55 -5.56
N LEU A 93 23.37 -10.40 -5.98
CA LEU A 93 23.73 -9.86 -7.29
C LEU A 93 23.19 -10.74 -8.43
N ALA A 94 23.34 -12.06 -8.33
CA ALA A 94 22.81 -12.99 -9.33
C ALA A 94 21.28 -12.91 -9.43
N LEU A 95 20.56 -12.80 -8.31
CA LEU A 95 19.12 -12.59 -8.29
C LEU A 95 18.72 -11.28 -8.97
N GLY A 96 19.42 -10.18 -8.68
CA GLY A 96 19.17 -8.90 -9.32
C GLY A 96 19.40 -8.93 -10.85
N ARG A 97 20.42 -9.66 -11.31
CA ARG A 97 20.71 -9.85 -12.74
C ARG A 97 19.73 -10.81 -13.42
N LEU A 98 19.30 -11.87 -12.74
CA LEU A 98 18.26 -12.77 -13.26
C LEU A 98 16.92 -12.04 -13.48
N GLY A 99 16.58 -11.09 -12.60
CA GLY A 99 15.37 -10.28 -12.73
C GLY A 99 15.50 -9.06 -13.64
N GLY A 100 16.70 -8.72 -14.11
CA GLY A 100 16.94 -7.50 -14.90
C GLY A 100 16.77 -6.20 -14.12
N TYR A 101 17.13 -6.17 -12.83
CA TYR A 101 16.93 -5.00 -11.97
C TYR A 101 18.02 -3.91 -12.13
N PHE A 102 19.20 -4.26 -12.62
CA PHE A 102 20.34 -3.34 -12.69
C PHE A 102 20.41 -2.58 -14.02
N SER A 103 21.01 -1.39 -13.95
CA SER A 103 21.24 -0.50 -15.09
C SER A 103 22.72 -0.48 -15.52
N GLU A 104 23.01 0.23 -16.61
CA GLU A 104 24.37 0.50 -17.12
C GLU A 104 25.19 -0.78 -17.38
N ALA A 105 26.42 -0.86 -16.85
CA ALA A 105 27.36 -1.96 -17.09
C ALA A 105 26.87 -3.32 -16.57
N GLN A 106 25.85 -3.34 -15.71
CA GLN A 106 25.26 -4.55 -15.13
C GLN A 106 23.89 -4.89 -15.75
N THR A 107 23.49 -4.21 -16.83
CA THR A 107 22.20 -4.42 -17.49
C THR A 107 22.05 -5.85 -17.98
N THR A 108 20.88 -6.41 -17.73
CA THR A 108 20.46 -7.75 -18.14
C THR A 108 19.00 -7.68 -18.60
N PRO A 109 18.53 -8.58 -19.48
CA PRO A 109 17.14 -8.58 -19.92
C PRO A 109 16.17 -8.70 -18.75
N GLU A 110 15.04 -8.00 -18.81
CA GLU A 110 13.98 -8.20 -17.81
C GLU A 110 13.29 -9.55 -18.02
N ASN A 111 13.12 -10.31 -16.93
CA ASN A 111 12.36 -11.55 -16.93
C ASN A 111 11.13 -11.43 -16.01
N PRO A 112 9.91 -11.23 -16.57
CA PRO A 112 8.71 -11.01 -15.77
C PRO A 112 8.37 -12.14 -14.80
N ALA A 113 8.63 -13.40 -15.17
CA ALA A 113 8.34 -14.55 -14.31
C ALA A 113 9.25 -14.57 -13.08
N ILE A 114 10.54 -14.27 -13.28
CA ILE A 114 11.52 -14.14 -12.19
C ILE A 114 11.15 -12.94 -11.30
N ARG A 115 10.87 -11.77 -11.87
CA ARG A 115 10.49 -10.57 -11.10
C ARG A 115 9.23 -10.80 -10.27
N LYS A 116 8.22 -11.49 -10.82
CA LYS A 116 7.01 -11.86 -10.08
C LYS A 116 7.34 -12.76 -8.88
N SER A 117 8.16 -13.79 -9.09
CA SER A 117 8.56 -14.73 -8.04
C SER A 117 9.37 -14.04 -6.94
N LEU A 118 10.36 -13.23 -7.31
CA LEU A 118 11.15 -12.46 -6.35
C LEU A 118 10.33 -11.41 -5.61
N GLY A 119 9.40 -10.74 -6.30
CA GLY A 119 8.50 -9.76 -5.70
C GLY A 119 7.61 -10.38 -4.62
N VAL A 120 7.26 -11.66 -4.76
CA VAL A 120 6.49 -12.38 -3.73
C VAL A 120 7.40 -12.88 -2.61
N LEU A 121 8.51 -13.54 -2.94
CA LEU A 121 9.38 -14.21 -1.95
C LEU A 121 10.22 -13.22 -1.12
N LEU A 122 10.65 -12.11 -1.71
CA LEU A 122 11.42 -11.06 -1.01
C LEU A 122 10.57 -9.84 -0.67
N THR A 123 9.30 -9.79 -1.07
CA THR A 123 8.42 -8.59 -1.09
C THR A 123 8.79 -7.57 -2.18
N PRO A 124 7.80 -6.82 -2.72
CA PRO A 124 8.05 -5.81 -3.75
C PRO A 124 9.03 -4.72 -3.29
N TYR A 125 8.95 -4.31 -2.02
CA TYR A 125 9.82 -3.29 -1.44
C TYR A 125 11.30 -3.67 -1.54
N ILE A 126 11.67 -4.88 -1.09
CA ILE A 126 13.07 -5.32 -1.15
C ILE A 126 13.55 -5.45 -2.59
N THR A 127 12.73 -5.97 -3.50
CA THR A 127 13.14 -6.10 -4.91
C THR A 127 13.42 -4.77 -5.59
N ARG A 128 12.68 -3.70 -5.25
CA ARG A 128 13.01 -2.34 -5.74
C ARG A 128 14.32 -1.80 -5.17
N LYS A 129 14.66 -2.18 -3.93
CA LYS A 129 15.92 -1.75 -3.30
C LYS A 129 17.15 -2.42 -3.92
N LEU A 130 17.02 -3.57 -4.60
CA LEU A 130 18.14 -4.28 -5.24
C LEU A 130 19.04 -3.38 -6.09
N ALA A 131 18.46 -2.44 -6.84
CA ALA A 131 19.20 -1.58 -7.76
C ALA A 131 19.75 -0.28 -7.11
N VAL A 132 19.25 0.08 -5.93
CA VAL A 132 19.44 1.42 -5.34
C VAL A 132 20.24 1.37 -4.04
N VAL A 133 20.15 0.26 -3.31
CA VAL A 133 20.76 0.07 -1.99
C VAL A 133 21.91 -0.91 -2.09
N SER A 134 22.94 -0.74 -1.24
CA SER A 134 24.09 -1.62 -1.24
C SER A 134 23.70 -3.07 -0.89
N PRO A 135 24.37 -4.10 -1.45
CA PRO A 135 24.07 -5.49 -1.12
C PRO A 135 24.13 -5.80 0.38
N ALA A 136 25.07 -5.18 1.10
CA ALA A 136 25.24 -5.34 2.54
C ALA A 136 24.02 -4.84 3.33
N GLU A 137 23.48 -3.67 2.97
CA GLU A 137 22.29 -3.11 3.63
C GLU A 137 21.04 -3.96 3.36
N ILE A 138 20.87 -4.49 2.14
CA ILE A 138 19.75 -5.39 1.81
C ILE A 138 19.85 -6.70 2.59
N LEU A 139 21.04 -7.31 2.63
CA LEU A 139 21.26 -8.53 3.39
C LEU A 139 21.07 -8.29 4.90
N LYS A 140 21.47 -7.12 5.41
CA LYS A 140 21.18 -6.72 6.79
C LYS A 140 19.67 -6.62 7.04
N MET A 141 18.90 -5.98 6.15
CA MET A 141 17.43 -5.92 6.25
C MET A 141 16.81 -7.32 6.27
N LEU A 142 17.25 -8.21 5.38
CA LEU A 142 16.77 -9.59 5.30
C LEU A 142 17.11 -10.41 6.54
N ASN A 143 18.25 -10.16 7.20
CA ASN A 143 18.71 -10.89 8.38
C ASN A 143 18.41 -10.15 9.71
N SER A 144 17.65 -9.06 9.67
CA SER A 144 17.17 -8.32 10.84
C SER A 144 15.65 -8.45 10.98
N ASN A 145 15.12 -8.00 12.11
CA ASN A 145 13.68 -7.77 12.25
C ASN A 145 13.36 -6.33 11.84
N THR A 146 12.42 -6.16 10.91
CA THR A 146 11.94 -4.86 10.43
C THR A 146 10.42 -4.87 10.44
N GLU A 147 9.82 -3.85 11.06
CA GLU A 147 8.39 -3.59 10.96
C GLU A 147 8.20 -2.12 10.58
N SER A 148 7.68 -1.89 9.38
CA SER A 148 7.42 -0.57 8.83
C SER A 148 6.26 -0.64 7.84
N PRO A 149 5.67 0.50 7.43
CA PRO A 149 4.62 0.51 6.41
C PRO A 149 4.97 -0.21 5.11
N TYR A 150 6.26 -0.35 4.78
CA TYR A 150 6.74 -1.02 3.57
C TYR A 150 7.12 -2.49 3.76
N LEU A 151 7.38 -2.92 4.99
CA LEU A 151 7.98 -4.23 5.23
C LEU A 151 7.64 -4.75 6.62
N ILE A 152 6.96 -5.89 6.65
CA ILE A 152 6.88 -6.78 7.83
C ILE A 152 7.83 -7.94 7.56
N TRP A 153 8.96 -7.94 8.23
CA TRP A 153 10.00 -8.96 8.10
C TRP A 153 10.55 -9.32 9.46
N ASN A 154 10.29 -10.55 9.91
CA ASN A 154 10.65 -11.01 11.24
C ASN A 154 11.20 -12.44 11.22
N ASN A 155 11.50 -13.01 12.39
CA ASN A 155 11.97 -14.39 12.47
C ASN A 155 10.95 -15.39 11.88
N ARG A 156 9.65 -15.18 12.05
CA ARG A 156 8.60 -16.07 11.51
C ARG A 156 8.58 -16.02 9.98
N THR A 157 8.58 -14.83 9.37
CA THR A 157 8.58 -14.72 7.89
C THR A 157 9.82 -15.37 7.29
N ARG A 158 11.00 -15.23 7.92
CA ARG A 158 12.22 -15.91 7.48
C ARG A 158 12.13 -17.43 7.57
N VAL A 159 11.61 -17.95 8.68
CA VAL A 159 11.43 -19.41 8.85
C VAL A 159 10.47 -19.96 7.81
N GLU A 160 9.31 -19.32 7.61
CA GLU A 160 8.33 -19.76 6.59
C GLU A 160 8.93 -19.80 5.19
N LEU A 161 9.71 -18.77 4.82
CA LEU A 161 10.38 -18.74 3.52
C LEU A 161 11.45 -19.84 3.43
N LEU A 162 12.30 -20.00 4.45
CA LEU A 162 13.35 -21.02 4.44
C LEU A 162 12.77 -22.44 4.33
N GLU A 163 11.72 -22.77 5.09
CA GLU A 163 11.04 -24.06 5.01
C GLU A 163 10.46 -24.31 3.60
N PHE A 164 9.84 -23.30 3.00
CA PHE A 164 9.36 -23.37 1.62
C PHE A 164 10.52 -23.63 0.64
N LEU A 165 11.60 -22.86 0.73
CA LEU A 165 12.76 -23.00 -0.15
C LEU A 165 13.42 -24.37 -0.01
N GLU A 166 13.64 -24.86 1.21
CA GLU A 166 14.22 -26.19 1.47
C GLU A 166 13.36 -27.29 0.84
N SER A 167 12.03 -27.22 0.99
CA SER A 167 11.12 -28.17 0.34
C SER A 167 11.22 -28.11 -1.19
N GLN A 168 11.35 -26.92 -1.79
CA GLN A 168 11.49 -26.78 -3.24
C GLN A 168 12.84 -27.32 -3.75
N GLN A 169 13.92 -27.07 -3.02
CA GLN A 169 15.26 -27.58 -3.35
C GLN A 169 15.27 -29.11 -3.33
N GLU A 170 14.73 -29.74 -2.28
CA GLU A 170 14.69 -31.19 -2.17
C GLU A 170 13.87 -31.83 -3.29
N SER A 171 12.69 -31.29 -3.59
CA SER A 171 11.83 -31.78 -4.67
C SER A 171 12.54 -31.67 -6.03
N MET A 172 13.14 -30.53 -6.32
CA MET A 172 13.84 -30.30 -7.59
C MET A 172 15.00 -31.29 -7.80
N ILE A 173 15.72 -31.66 -6.74
CA ILE A 173 16.83 -32.62 -6.84
C ILE A 173 16.35 -34.08 -6.92
N LYS A 174 15.32 -34.44 -6.15
CA LYS A 174 14.83 -35.83 -6.07
C LYS A 174 13.97 -36.22 -7.27
N THR A 175 13.05 -35.35 -7.69
CA THR A 175 12.05 -35.66 -8.73
C THR A 175 12.21 -34.80 -9.98
N GLY A 176 12.90 -33.66 -9.89
CA GLY A 176 12.94 -32.68 -10.99
C GLY A 176 11.69 -31.82 -11.06
N GLU A 177 10.79 -31.92 -10.07
CA GLU A 177 9.55 -31.13 -9.99
C GLU A 177 9.65 -30.10 -8.87
N CYS A 178 8.92 -28.99 -9.02
CA CYS A 178 8.76 -27.96 -7.98
C CYS A 178 7.39 -27.30 -8.07
N ASP A 179 7.14 -26.30 -7.23
CA ASP A 179 5.95 -25.47 -7.28
C ASP A 179 5.66 -24.98 -8.69
N LYS A 180 4.43 -25.22 -9.17
CA LYS A 180 4.02 -24.90 -10.55
C LYS A 180 4.10 -23.40 -10.85
N ASN A 181 3.93 -22.59 -9.81
CA ASN A 181 3.93 -21.14 -9.91
C ASN A 181 5.30 -20.53 -9.56
N TYR A 182 6.32 -21.36 -9.33
CA TYR A 182 7.66 -20.96 -8.95
C TYR A 182 7.66 -19.90 -7.82
N GLY A 183 6.81 -20.11 -6.81
CA GLY A 183 6.73 -19.25 -5.62
C GLY A 183 5.96 -17.95 -5.85
N SER A 184 5.45 -17.70 -7.05
CA SER A 184 4.70 -16.47 -7.36
C SER A 184 3.29 -16.40 -6.74
N GLU A 185 2.88 -17.44 -6.01
CA GLU A 185 1.65 -17.49 -5.21
C GLU A 185 1.94 -17.78 -3.73
N PHE A 186 3.20 -17.74 -3.31
CA PHE A 186 3.58 -17.89 -1.91
C PHE A 186 2.99 -16.74 -1.07
N VAL A 187 2.47 -17.03 0.11
CA VAL A 187 1.90 -16.01 1.00
C VAL A 187 2.38 -16.24 2.42
N PHE A 188 3.07 -15.25 2.98
CA PHE A 188 3.47 -15.26 4.39
C PHE A 188 2.22 -15.21 5.30
N SER A 189 2.23 -16.00 6.37
CA SER A 189 1.08 -16.10 7.27
C SER A 189 0.77 -14.79 8.00
N ASP A 190 1.82 -13.99 8.28
CA ASP A 190 1.70 -12.66 8.87
C ASP A 190 1.11 -11.65 7.85
N HIS A 191 1.45 -11.76 6.55
CA HIS A 191 0.92 -10.87 5.51
C HIS A 191 -0.53 -11.21 5.13
N ALA A 192 -0.92 -12.49 5.18
CA ALA A 192 -2.28 -12.93 4.85
C ALA A 192 -3.39 -12.28 5.70
N LYS A 193 -3.03 -11.81 6.90
CA LYS A 193 -3.95 -11.17 7.86
C LYS A 193 -4.04 -9.66 7.69
N GLU A 194 -3.15 -9.08 6.90
CA GLU A 194 -3.01 -7.62 6.77
C GLU A 194 -3.88 -7.07 5.64
N LEU A 195 -4.20 -5.77 5.76
CA LEU A 195 -4.69 -4.99 4.64
C LEU A 195 -3.49 -4.32 3.96
N ILE A 196 -3.17 -4.78 2.75
CA ILE A 196 -2.09 -4.24 1.93
C ILE A 196 -2.72 -3.49 0.76
N VAL A 197 -2.44 -2.19 0.65
CA VAL A 197 -2.93 -1.33 -0.44
C VAL A 197 -1.76 -0.55 -1.01
N GLY A 198 -1.55 -0.61 -2.33
CA GLY A 198 -0.39 0.03 -2.96
C GLY A 198 0.94 -0.44 -2.36
N GLU A 199 1.01 -1.73 -1.99
CA GLU A 199 2.16 -2.37 -1.30
C GLU A 199 2.50 -1.81 0.09
N ILE A 200 1.58 -1.07 0.71
CA ILE A 200 1.73 -0.53 2.06
C ILE A 200 0.86 -1.32 3.03
N PHE A 201 1.44 -1.73 4.15
CA PHE A 201 0.75 -2.33 5.29
C PHE A 201 -0.03 -1.24 6.02
N VAL A 202 -1.33 -1.14 5.71
CA VAL A 202 -2.21 -0.03 6.11
C VAL A 202 -2.29 0.11 7.63
N ARG A 203 -2.32 -1.01 8.36
CA ARG A 203 -2.33 -1.02 9.84
C ARG A 203 -1.13 -0.27 10.41
N ILE A 204 0.08 -0.64 9.98
CA ILE A 204 1.34 -0.06 10.48
C ILE A 204 1.42 1.42 10.11
N TYR A 205 0.97 1.79 8.90
CA TYR A 205 0.92 3.20 8.51
C TYR A 205 -0.01 4.02 9.41
N ASN A 206 -1.19 3.48 9.77
CA ASN A 206 -2.12 4.17 10.66
C ASN A 206 -1.59 4.30 12.10
N GLU A 207 -0.76 3.36 12.56
CA GLU A 207 -0.08 3.46 13.86
C GLU A 207 1.00 4.56 13.87
N VAL A 208 1.62 4.85 12.71
CA VAL A 208 2.62 5.93 12.56
C VAL A 208 2.30 6.83 11.35
N PRO A 209 1.27 7.69 11.43
CA PRO A 209 0.79 8.51 10.29
C PRO A 209 1.82 9.48 9.70
N THR A 210 2.83 9.87 10.49
CA THR A 210 3.89 10.80 10.11
C THR A 210 5.06 10.13 9.39
N PHE A 211 4.99 8.81 9.17
CA PHE A 211 6.01 8.07 8.42
C PHE A 211 6.17 8.64 7.00
N GLN A 212 7.41 8.88 6.58
CA GLN A 212 7.74 9.49 5.29
C GLN A 212 7.61 8.45 4.18
N LEU A 213 6.54 8.55 3.39
CA LEU A 213 6.32 7.67 2.25
C LEU A 213 7.14 8.13 1.04
N GLU A 214 7.67 7.17 0.27
CA GLU A 214 8.39 7.40 -0.99
C GLU A 214 7.46 7.97 -2.07
N LEU A 215 6.21 7.47 -2.14
CA LEU A 215 5.23 7.84 -3.17
C LEU A 215 3.83 8.07 -2.54
N PRO A 216 3.63 9.14 -1.74
CA PRO A 216 2.39 9.37 -1.02
C PRO A 216 1.17 9.55 -1.93
N LYS A 217 1.34 10.17 -3.12
CA LYS A 217 0.27 10.33 -4.11
C LYS A 217 -0.20 8.99 -4.68
N ALA A 218 0.74 8.11 -5.06
CA ALA A 218 0.41 6.79 -5.58
C ALA A 218 -0.32 5.94 -4.53
N PHE A 219 0.04 6.08 -3.25
CA PHE A 219 -0.66 5.43 -2.16
C PHE A 219 -2.09 5.99 -1.98
N ALA A 220 -2.26 7.31 -2.01
CA ALA A 220 -3.59 7.94 -1.95
C ALA A 220 -4.50 7.47 -3.09
N ALA A 221 -3.99 7.41 -4.32
CA ALA A 221 -4.72 6.87 -5.47
C ALA A 221 -5.10 5.40 -5.27
N SER A 222 -4.15 4.56 -4.80
CA SER A 222 -4.41 3.15 -4.52
C SER A 222 -5.48 2.94 -3.43
N LEU A 223 -5.52 3.81 -2.41
CA LEU A 223 -6.55 3.79 -1.37
C LEU A 223 -7.91 4.18 -1.94
N LEU A 224 -7.98 5.19 -2.80
CA LEU A 224 -9.22 5.59 -3.47
C LEU A 224 -9.77 4.48 -4.36
N ASP A 225 -8.91 3.81 -5.12
CA ASP A 225 -9.28 2.64 -5.93
C ASP A 225 -9.79 1.49 -5.07
N TYR A 226 -9.10 1.19 -3.97
CA TYR A 226 -9.53 0.17 -3.01
C TYR A 226 -10.91 0.52 -2.42
N ILE A 227 -11.10 1.73 -1.91
CA ILE A 227 -12.38 2.19 -1.35
C ILE A 227 -13.49 2.14 -2.41
N GLY A 228 -13.18 2.57 -3.64
CA GLY A 228 -14.08 2.50 -4.79
C GLY A 228 -14.54 1.07 -5.08
N SER A 229 -13.63 0.09 -5.05
CA SER A 229 -13.96 -1.32 -5.22
C SER A 229 -14.91 -1.86 -4.15
N GLN A 230 -14.90 -1.27 -2.94
CA GLN A 230 -15.79 -1.64 -1.84
C GLN A 230 -17.11 -0.87 -1.83
N ALA A 231 -17.26 0.18 -2.66
CA ALA A 231 -18.40 1.09 -2.60
C ALA A 231 -19.75 0.41 -2.90
N GLN A 232 -19.80 -0.48 -3.90
CA GLN A 232 -21.02 -1.22 -4.23
C GLN A 232 -21.47 -2.13 -3.08
N TYR A 233 -20.50 -2.72 -2.38
CA TYR A 233 -20.76 -3.52 -1.20
C TYR A 233 -21.31 -2.66 -0.04
N LEU A 234 -20.72 -1.49 0.21
CA LEU A 234 -21.24 -0.54 1.21
C LEU A 234 -22.67 -0.08 0.86
N HIS A 235 -22.97 0.16 -0.42
CA HIS A 235 -24.33 0.45 -0.87
C HIS A 235 -25.30 -0.72 -0.67
N THR A 236 -24.82 -1.96 -0.80
CA THR A 236 -25.65 -3.14 -0.53
C THR A 236 -25.91 -3.31 0.97
N LEU A 237 -24.90 -3.05 1.82
CA LEU A 237 -25.09 -2.97 3.27
C LEU A 237 -26.15 -1.92 3.64
N MET A 238 -26.18 -0.77 2.96
CA MET A 238 -27.20 0.29 3.17
C MET A 238 -28.63 -0.20 2.92
N ALA A 239 -28.85 -1.14 1.99
CA ALA A 239 -30.17 -1.69 1.72
C ALA A 239 -30.57 -2.78 2.74
N ILE A 240 -29.58 -3.51 3.27
CA ILE A 240 -29.80 -4.67 4.13
C ILE A 240 -29.97 -4.27 5.61
N THR A 241 -29.27 -3.24 6.10
CA THR A 241 -29.42 -2.78 7.50
C THR A 241 -30.80 -2.20 7.81
N GLN A 242 -31.57 -1.78 6.79
CA GLN A 242 -33.00 -1.45 6.95
C GLN A 242 -33.87 -2.68 7.27
N THR A 243 -33.38 -3.90 7.00
CA THR A 243 -34.14 -5.16 7.14
C THR A 243 -33.76 -5.99 8.37
N GLY A 244 -32.84 -5.50 9.22
CA GLY A 244 -32.54 -6.08 10.54
C GLY A 244 -31.88 -7.46 10.52
N LYS A 245 -31.40 -7.94 9.37
CA LYS A 245 -30.61 -9.17 9.27
C LYS A 245 -29.32 -8.81 8.58
N VAL A 246 -28.19 -8.98 9.26
CA VAL A 246 -26.97 -9.64 8.76
C VAL A 246 -25.88 -9.40 9.82
N GLU A 247 -25.84 -10.32 10.79
CA GLU A 247 -24.67 -10.56 11.65
C GLU A 247 -23.86 -11.69 11.00
N SER A 248 -23.10 -11.36 9.95
CA SER A 248 -22.08 -12.30 9.46
C SER A 248 -20.71 -11.68 9.74
N ASN A 249 -19.83 -12.45 10.39
CA ASN A 249 -18.48 -12.00 10.79
C ASN A 249 -17.68 -11.43 9.60
N GLN A 250 -17.94 -11.91 8.38
CA GLN A 250 -17.31 -11.42 7.15
C GLN A 250 -17.68 -9.97 6.83
N HIS A 251 -18.91 -9.53 7.17
CA HIS A 251 -19.31 -8.15 6.91
C HIS A 251 -18.61 -7.16 7.84
N GLY A 252 -18.46 -7.53 9.12
CA GLY A 252 -17.73 -6.75 10.10
C GLY A 252 -16.26 -6.59 9.73
N GLU A 253 -15.61 -7.65 9.23
CA GLU A 253 -14.21 -7.58 8.80
C GLU A 253 -14.03 -6.66 7.58
N ARG A 254 -14.89 -6.77 6.57
CA ARG A 254 -14.83 -5.87 5.39
C ARG A 254 -15.05 -4.42 5.77
N LEU A 255 -16.01 -4.13 6.66
CA LEU A 255 -16.25 -2.78 7.13
C LEU A 255 -15.03 -2.20 7.84
N ARG A 256 -14.39 -2.98 8.73
CA ARG A 256 -13.15 -2.59 9.41
C ARG A 256 -12.02 -2.30 8.40
N ARG A 257 -11.89 -3.10 7.34
CA ARG A 257 -10.89 -2.84 6.29
C ARG A 257 -11.16 -1.53 5.53
N VAL A 258 -12.42 -1.19 5.27
CA VAL A 258 -12.79 0.12 4.69
C VAL A 258 -12.47 1.27 5.65
N GLU A 259 -12.78 1.12 6.94
CA GLU A 259 -12.43 2.11 7.97
C GLU A 259 -10.92 2.33 8.03
N MET A 260 -10.13 1.25 8.06
CA MET A 260 -8.66 1.33 8.04
C MET A 260 -8.13 2.04 6.78
N ALA A 261 -8.70 1.76 5.61
CA ALA A 261 -8.30 2.41 4.36
C ALA A 261 -8.66 3.91 4.34
N LEU A 262 -9.85 4.29 4.82
CA LEU A 262 -10.25 5.69 4.94
C LEU A 262 -9.39 6.44 5.97
N GLU A 263 -9.04 5.80 7.07
CA GLU A 263 -8.11 6.35 8.04
C GLU A 263 -6.74 6.60 7.42
N ALA A 264 -6.22 5.65 6.63
CA ALA A 264 -4.96 5.84 5.90
C ALA A 264 -5.06 6.96 4.86
N LEU A 265 -6.20 7.09 4.16
CA LEU A 265 -6.43 8.15 3.19
C LEU A 265 -6.44 9.53 3.88
N ARG A 266 -7.11 9.64 5.02
CA ARG A 266 -7.08 10.85 5.85
C ARG A 266 -5.65 11.18 6.27
N ASN A 267 -4.92 10.19 6.77
CA ASN A 267 -3.56 10.36 7.29
C ASN A 267 -2.58 10.79 6.19
N VAL A 268 -2.62 10.14 5.02
CA VAL A 268 -1.70 10.46 3.92
C VAL A 268 -1.93 11.87 3.39
N ILE A 269 -3.18 12.29 3.23
CA ILE A 269 -3.51 13.64 2.76
C ILE A 269 -3.12 14.68 3.81
N LYS A 270 -3.39 14.42 5.10
CA LYS A 270 -3.08 15.34 6.20
C LYS A 270 -1.58 15.61 6.32
N HIS A 271 -0.74 14.60 6.13
CA HIS A 271 0.69 14.69 6.38
C HIS A 271 1.54 14.89 5.12
N ASN A 272 0.97 14.79 3.91
CA ASN A 272 1.69 14.95 2.65
C ASN A 272 0.95 15.91 1.71
N PRO A 273 1.22 17.23 1.81
CA PRO A 273 0.58 18.25 0.97
C PRO A 273 0.71 17.95 -0.53
N GLY A 274 -0.37 18.17 -1.27
CA GLY A 274 -0.49 17.84 -2.69
C GLY A 274 -1.02 16.44 -2.98
N SER A 275 -1.18 15.58 -1.96
CA SER A 275 -1.82 14.26 -2.11
C SER A 275 -3.35 14.36 -2.19
N GLU A 276 -3.94 15.46 -1.69
CA GLU A 276 -5.37 15.74 -1.85
C GLU A 276 -5.81 15.84 -3.31
N CYS A 277 -4.91 16.19 -4.23
CA CYS A 277 -5.20 16.27 -5.66
C CYS A 277 -5.65 14.93 -6.24
N GLU A 278 -5.23 13.80 -5.66
CA GLU A 278 -5.66 12.46 -6.09
C GLU A 278 -7.16 12.23 -5.82
N CYS A 279 -7.79 13.00 -4.92
CA CYS A 279 -9.24 12.92 -4.68
C CYS A 279 -10.08 13.54 -5.81
N ILE A 280 -9.47 14.33 -6.71
CA ILE A 280 -10.17 14.96 -7.84
C ILE A 280 -10.74 13.85 -8.74
N GLY A 281 -12.03 13.96 -9.07
CA GLY A 281 -12.76 12.91 -9.79
C GLY A 281 -13.42 11.86 -8.89
N HIS A 282 -13.03 11.75 -7.62
CA HIS A 282 -13.54 10.76 -6.67
C HIS A 282 -14.55 11.33 -5.65
N PHE A 283 -14.91 12.62 -5.71
CA PHE A 283 -15.82 13.22 -4.71
C PHE A 283 -17.24 12.64 -4.70
N LYS A 284 -17.75 12.13 -5.83
CA LYS A 284 -19.03 11.40 -5.82
C LYS A 284 -18.98 10.16 -4.95
N LEU A 285 -17.86 9.43 -4.99
CA LEU A 285 -17.60 8.28 -4.14
C LEU A 285 -17.46 8.72 -2.67
N LEU A 286 -16.55 9.66 -2.37
CA LEU A 286 -16.30 10.09 -0.99
C LEU A 286 -17.57 10.63 -0.31
N PHE A 287 -18.37 11.43 -1.02
CA PHE A 287 -19.62 11.94 -0.46
C PHE A 287 -20.71 10.87 -0.38
N SER A 288 -20.70 9.81 -1.20
CA SER A 288 -21.68 8.72 -1.06
C SER A 288 -21.48 7.93 0.24
N LEU A 289 -20.23 7.84 0.73
CA LEU A 289 -19.87 7.21 2.01
C LEU A 289 -20.48 7.93 3.21
N LEU A 290 -20.75 9.23 3.11
CA LEU A 290 -21.43 10.01 4.15
C LEU A 290 -22.87 9.53 4.39
N ARG A 291 -23.46 8.77 3.48
CA ARG A 291 -24.84 8.26 3.59
C ARG A 291 -24.93 6.82 4.12
N VAL A 292 -23.81 6.22 4.52
CA VAL A 292 -23.79 4.83 5.01
C VAL A 292 -24.33 4.78 6.45
N HIS A 293 -25.65 4.64 6.59
CA HIS A 293 -26.31 4.52 7.88
C HIS A 293 -25.81 3.28 8.65
N GLY A 294 -25.59 3.44 9.95
CA GLY A 294 -25.07 2.38 10.83
C GLY A 294 -23.55 2.23 10.81
N ALA A 295 -22.83 2.96 9.94
CA ALA A 295 -21.37 2.98 9.89
C ALA A 295 -20.82 4.37 10.26
N GLY A 296 -21.04 4.77 11.51
CA GLY A 296 -20.67 6.10 11.99
C GLY A 296 -19.18 6.43 11.81
N GLN A 297 -18.29 5.44 11.98
CA GLN A 297 -16.85 5.62 11.79
C GLN A 297 -16.49 5.88 10.32
N VAL A 298 -17.08 5.15 9.38
CA VAL A 298 -16.92 5.39 7.93
C VAL A 298 -17.38 6.80 7.57
N GLN A 299 -18.55 7.21 8.07
CA GLN A 299 -19.09 8.55 7.83
C GLN A 299 -18.17 9.63 8.39
N GLN A 300 -17.65 9.44 9.60
CA GLN A 300 -16.72 10.37 10.24
C GLN A 300 -15.40 10.48 9.48
N LEU A 301 -14.76 9.36 9.14
CA LEU A 301 -13.48 9.36 8.42
C LEU A 301 -13.63 9.96 7.01
N ALA A 302 -14.71 9.64 6.31
CA ALA A 302 -15.00 10.25 5.01
C ALA A 302 -15.21 11.77 5.14
N LEU A 303 -15.90 12.23 6.19
CA LEU A 303 -16.06 13.67 6.47
C LEU A 303 -14.72 14.33 6.78
N GLU A 304 -13.84 13.68 7.56
CA GLU A 304 -12.50 14.18 7.85
C GLU A 304 -11.66 14.34 6.58
N VAL A 305 -11.70 13.35 5.66
CA VAL A 305 -11.08 13.46 4.33
C VAL A 305 -11.65 14.64 3.56
N VAL A 306 -12.98 14.76 3.46
CA VAL A 306 -13.64 15.87 2.77
C VAL A 306 -13.25 17.22 3.37
N ASN A 307 -13.14 17.32 4.69
CA ASN A 307 -12.73 18.56 5.35
C ASN A 307 -11.29 18.96 4.97
N ILE A 308 -10.34 18.01 5.03
CA ILE A 308 -8.93 18.27 4.75
C ILE A 308 -8.73 18.80 3.32
N VAL A 309 -9.40 18.20 2.34
CA VAL A 309 -9.27 18.60 0.93
C VAL A 309 -9.85 19.98 0.63
N THR A 310 -10.70 20.55 1.51
CA THR A 310 -11.29 21.88 1.29
C THR A 310 -10.26 23.01 1.33
N SER A 311 -9.06 22.75 1.87
CA SER A 311 -7.94 23.69 1.84
C SER A 311 -7.38 23.90 0.42
N ASN A 312 -7.65 22.97 -0.50
CA ASN A 312 -7.21 23.03 -1.89
C ASN A 312 -8.35 23.50 -2.82
N GLN A 313 -8.13 24.62 -3.53
CA GLN A 313 -9.15 25.24 -4.38
C GLN A 313 -9.57 24.37 -5.56
N ASP A 314 -8.67 23.57 -6.14
CA ASP A 314 -9.00 22.67 -7.24
C ASP A 314 -9.94 21.56 -6.78
N CYS A 315 -9.73 21.06 -5.55
CA CYS A 315 -10.65 20.13 -4.90
C CYS A 315 -12.02 20.77 -4.67
N VAL A 316 -12.08 21.99 -4.12
CA VAL A 316 -13.35 22.72 -3.92
C VAL A 316 -14.10 22.93 -5.25
N ASN A 317 -13.38 23.29 -6.32
CA ASN A 317 -13.97 23.45 -7.65
C ASN A 317 -14.54 22.14 -8.19
N ASN A 318 -13.84 21.02 -8.04
CA ASN A 318 -14.32 19.72 -8.49
C ASN A 318 -15.50 19.21 -7.65
N ILE A 319 -15.50 19.46 -6.33
CA ILE A 319 -16.67 19.20 -5.46
C ILE A 319 -17.89 19.97 -5.95
N ALA A 320 -17.72 21.25 -6.29
CA ALA A 320 -18.81 22.09 -6.80
C ALA A 320 -19.39 21.58 -8.14
N GLU A 321 -18.58 20.92 -8.96
CA GLU A 321 -19.00 20.30 -10.22
C GLU A 321 -19.67 18.93 -10.02
N ALA A 322 -19.37 18.25 -8.92
CA ALA A 322 -19.90 16.93 -8.61
C ALA A 322 -21.37 16.96 -8.13
N ILE A 323 -21.87 18.10 -7.62
CA ILE A 323 -23.24 18.30 -7.12
C ILE A 323 -23.59 17.27 -6.02
N VAL A 324 -22.73 17.20 -5.00
CA VAL A 324 -22.77 16.18 -3.94
C VAL A 324 -23.17 16.72 -2.57
N LEU A 325 -23.49 18.01 -2.45
CA LEU A 325 -23.67 18.70 -1.18
C LEU A 325 -24.82 18.13 -0.35
N SER A 326 -25.85 17.60 -1.00
CA SER A 326 -26.98 16.95 -0.31
C SER A 326 -26.55 15.82 0.63
N ASN A 327 -25.45 15.11 0.34
CA ASN A 327 -24.94 14.06 1.20
C ASN A 327 -24.35 14.62 2.50
N LEU A 328 -23.72 15.79 2.43
CA LEU A 328 -23.13 16.48 3.59
C LEU A 328 -24.22 17.09 4.47
N LEU A 329 -25.27 17.68 3.88
CA LEU A 329 -26.40 18.24 4.63
C LEU A 329 -27.12 17.18 5.47
N ALA A 330 -27.27 15.96 4.95
CA ALA A 330 -27.89 14.86 5.67
C ALA A 330 -27.17 14.51 6.99
N LEU A 331 -25.84 14.71 7.04
CA LEU A 331 -25.04 14.42 8.24
C LEU A 331 -25.37 15.32 9.43
N LEU A 332 -25.90 16.54 9.21
CA LEU A 332 -26.30 17.43 10.30
C LEU A 332 -27.33 16.77 11.24
N HIS A 333 -28.17 15.88 10.71
CA HIS A 333 -29.11 15.09 11.51
C HIS A 333 -28.62 13.67 11.80
N SER A 334 -28.03 12.99 10.81
CA SER A 334 -27.70 11.57 10.96
C SER A 334 -26.47 11.29 11.82
N LEU A 335 -25.58 12.27 12.03
CA LEU A 335 -24.36 12.11 12.83
C LEU A 335 -24.14 13.30 13.78
N PRO A 336 -24.87 13.36 14.92
CA PRO A 336 -24.82 14.51 15.84
C PRO A 336 -23.42 14.83 16.39
N SER A 337 -22.58 13.81 16.58
CA SER A 337 -21.20 13.93 17.07
C SER A 337 -20.29 14.73 16.13
N SER A 338 -20.60 14.74 14.83
CA SER A 338 -19.76 15.38 13.81
C SER A 338 -20.32 16.71 13.29
N ARG A 339 -21.39 17.25 13.90
CA ARG A 339 -22.05 18.50 13.44
C ARG A 339 -21.10 19.68 13.30
N GLN A 340 -20.15 19.85 14.23
CA GLN A 340 -19.19 20.95 14.16
C GLN A 340 -18.29 20.84 12.93
N LEU A 341 -17.80 19.62 12.65
CA LEU A 341 -16.97 19.35 11.48
C LEU A 341 -17.77 19.53 10.18
N VAL A 342 -19.03 19.09 10.13
CA VAL A 342 -19.91 19.34 8.98
C VAL A 342 -20.07 20.84 8.72
N LEU A 343 -20.30 21.65 9.76
CA LEU A 343 -20.44 23.10 9.63
C LEU A 343 -19.12 23.77 9.20
N GLU A 344 -17.98 23.32 9.72
CA GLU A 344 -16.64 23.77 9.30
C GLU A 344 -16.40 23.47 7.81
N THR A 345 -16.69 22.25 7.37
CA THR A 345 -16.58 21.83 5.97
C THR A 345 -17.51 22.66 5.08
N LEU A 346 -18.77 22.85 5.48
CA LEU A 346 -19.72 23.71 4.74
C LEU A 346 -19.23 25.16 4.67
N TYR A 347 -18.66 25.68 5.75
CA TYR A 347 -18.08 27.02 5.77
C TYR A 347 -16.92 27.12 4.78
N ALA A 348 -16.00 26.16 4.74
CA ALA A 348 -14.91 26.16 3.76
C ALA A 348 -15.44 26.12 2.32
N LEU A 349 -16.35 25.19 2.02
CA LEU A 349 -16.92 24.97 0.68
C LEU A 349 -17.75 26.15 0.16
N THR A 350 -18.50 26.85 1.03
CA THR A 350 -19.34 27.99 0.63
C THR A 350 -18.55 29.23 0.17
N SER A 351 -17.22 29.18 0.18
CA SER A 351 -16.38 30.16 -0.53
C SER A 351 -16.58 30.10 -2.05
N ASN A 352 -17.08 28.98 -2.57
CA ASN A 352 -17.39 28.81 -3.99
C ASN A 352 -18.88 29.07 -4.26
N THR A 353 -19.17 30.04 -5.13
CA THR A 353 -20.55 30.45 -5.45
C THR A 353 -21.41 29.32 -6.05
N LYS A 354 -20.83 28.37 -6.82
CA LYS A 354 -21.59 27.22 -7.33
C LYS A 354 -22.13 26.36 -6.19
N ILE A 355 -21.35 26.18 -5.12
CA ILE A 355 -21.76 25.44 -3.92
C ILE A 355 -22.85 26.19 -3.17
N VAL A 356 -22.76 27.52 -3.05
CA VAL A 356 -23.84 28.33 -2.45
C VAL A 356 -25.15 28.18 -3.25
N LYS A 357 -25.08 28.17 -4.59
CA LYS A 357 -26.26 27.89 -5.44
C LYS A 357 -26.83 26.49 -5.18
N GLU A 358 -25.99 25.46 -5.12
CA GLU A 358 -26.42 24.10 -4.81
C GLU A 358 -27.07 24.01 -3.44
N ALA A 359 -26.46 24.61 -2.41
CA ALA A 359 -26.98 24.65 -1.04
C ALA A 359 -28.41 25.20 -0.99
N MET A 360 -28.65 26.30 -1.72
CA MET A 360 -29.98 26.89 -1.85
C MET A 360 -30.98 25.94 -2.52
N LEU A 361 -30.58 25.27 -3.60
CA LEU A 361 -31.43 24.33 -4.31
C LEU A 361 -31.76 23.07 -3.50
N LYS A 362 -30.85 22.64 -2.62
CA LYS A 362 -31.00 21.47 -1.75
C LYS A 362 -31.63 21.78 -0.40
N GLY A 363 -32.09 23.02 -0.17
CA GLY A 363 -32.78 23.42 1.05
C GLY A 363 -31.87 23.57 2.27
N ALA A 364 -30.57 23.81 2.08
CA ALA A 364 -29.58 23.91 3.17
C ALA A 364 -30.00 24.88 4.28
N LEU A 365 -30.65 25.99 3.94
CA LEU A 365 -31.09 26.98 4.94
C LEU A 365 -32.05 26.39 5.97
N ILE A 366 -32.88 25.40 5.61
CA ILE A 366 -33.80 24.75 6.54
C ILE A 366 -33.00 23.92 7.56
N TYR A 367 -32.04 23.13 7.09
CA TYR A 367 -31.14 22.36 7.96
C TYR A 367 -30.38 23.29 8.92
N LEU A 368 -29.85 24.40 8.41
CA LEU A 368 -29.10 25.36 9.22
C LEU A 368 -30.01 26.10 10.21
N LEU A 369 -31.24 26.48 9.84
CA LEU A 369 -32.17 27.12 10.78
C LEU A 369 -32.54 26.17 11.92
N ASP A 370 -32.76 24.89 11.63
CA ASP A 370 -32.98 23.88 12.68
C ASP A 370 -31.76 23.79 13.62
N MET A 371 -30.54 23.72 13.06
CA MET A 371 -29.32 23.70 13.88
C MET A 371 -29.13 24.98 14.72
N PHE A 372 -29.45 26.15 14.17
CA PHE A 372 -29.33 27.42 14.87
C PHE A 372 -30.35 27.55 16.01
N CYS A 373 -31.61 27.21 15.76
CA CYS A 373 -32.69 27.39 16.73
C CYS A 373 -32.76 26.27 17.77
N ASN A 374 -32.55 25.01 17.36
CA ASN A 374 -32.86 23.84 18.17
C ASN A 374 -31.64 23.12 18.74
N SER A 375 -30.41 23.43 18.29
CA SER A 375 -29.21 22.81 18.86
C SER A 375 -28.98 23.26 20.31
N THR A 376 -28.74 22.28 21.19
CA THR A 376 -28.34 22.53 22.59
C THR A 376 -26.86 22.91 22.71
N HIS A 377 -26.05 22.67 21.68
CA HIS A 377 -24.61 22.93 21.71
C HIS A 377 -24.31 24.37 21.23
N PRO A 378 -23.78 25.27 22.10
CA PRO A 378 -23.58 26.68 21.74
C PRO A 378 -22.66 26.87 20.52
N GLN A 379 -21.58 26.10 20.42
CA GLN A 379 -20.65 26.15 19.29
C GLN A 379 -21.32 25.87 17.94
N VAL A 380 -22.23 24.88 17.88
CA VAL A 380 -22.97 24.54 16.66
C VAL A 380 -23.82 25.72 16.23
N ARG A 381 -24.49 26.41 17.17
CA ARG A 381 -25.27 27.61 16.87
C ARG A 381 -24.39 28.75 16.36
N SER A 382 -23.22 28.97 16.97
CA SER A 382 -22.26 30.00 16.54
C SER A 382 -21.76 29.75 15.12
N GLN A 383 -21.25 28.55 14.84
CA GLN A 383 -20.76 28.16 13.51
C GLN A 383 -21.86 28.25 12.44
N THR A 384 -23.10 27.93 12.81
CA THR A 384 -24.25 28.07 11.91
C THR A 384 -24.53 29.55 11.59
N ALA A 385 -24.45 30.44 12.57
CA ALA A 385 -24.60 31.88 12.36
C ALA A 385 -23.48 32.45 11.48
N GLU A 386 -22.24 32.02 11.69
CA GLU A 386 -21.09 32.37 10.84
C GLU A 386 -21.29 31.89 9.40
N LEU A 387 -21.82 30.68 9.23
CA LEU A 387 -22.14 30.14 7.91
C LEU A 387 -23.23 30.96 7.21
N PHE A 388 -24.29 31.37 7.92
CA PHE A 388 -25.29 32.29 7.37
C PHE A 388 -24.65 33.61 6.94
N ALA A 389 -23.84 34.22 7.80
CA ALA A 389 -23.15 35.46 7.49
C ALA A 389 -22.34 35.31 6.20
N LYS A 390 -21.50 34.26 6.11
CA LYS A 390 -20.71 33.96 4.90
C LYS A 390 -21.58 33.79 3.66
N MET A 391 -22.63 32.98 3.71
CA MET A 391 -23.54 32.77 2.58
C MET A 391 -24.22 34.08 2.14
N THR A 392 -24.59 34.97 3.06
CA THR A 392 -25.20 36.27 2.71
C THR A 392 -24.21 37.27 2.11
N THR A 393 -22.90 37.06 2.28
CA THR A 393 -21.85 37.89 1.67
C THR A 393 -21.45 37.45 0.27
N ASP A 394 -21.95 36.30 -0.23
CA ASP A 394 -21.72 35.88 -1.61
C ASP A 394 -22.28 36.91 -2.59
N LYS A 395 -21.45 37.33 -3.57
CA LYS A 395 -21.77 38.43 -4.48
C LYS A 395 -22.97 38.17 -5.39
N LEU A 396 -23.23 36.91 -5.75
CA LEU A 396 -24.27 36.56 -6.74
C LEU A 396 -25.54 36.01 -6.08
N VAL A 397 -25.39 35.20 -5.03
CA VAL A 397 -26.49 34.46 -4.39
C VAL A 397 -26.85 35.05 -3.04
N GLY A 398 -25.92 35.76 -2.38
CA GLY A 398 -26.11 36.32 -1.04
C GLY A 398 -27.36 37.19 -0.85
N PRO A 399 -27.72 38.08 -1.80
CA PRO A 399 -28.98 38.84 -1.71
C PRO A 399 -30.21 37.93 -1.64
N LYS A 400 -30.23 36.84 -2.41
CA LYS A 400 -31.33 35.87 -2.41
C LYS A 400 -31.37 35.06 -1.10
N VAL A 401 -30.21 34.69 -0.56
CA VAL A 401 -30.11 34.05 0.78
C VAL A 401 -30.75 34.94 1.83
N ARG A 402 -30.39 36.24 1.85
CA ARG A 402 -30.93 37.21 2.82
C ARG A 402 -32.44 37.34 2.72
N ILE A 403 -32.99 37.48 1.51
CA ILE A 403 -34.45 37.58 1.31
C ILE A 403 -35.16 36.33 1.84
N ILE A 404 -34.61 35.13 1.61
CA ILE A 404 -35.23 33.89 2.06
C ILE A 404 -35.17 33.75 3.58
N LEU A 405 -34.09 34.18 4.23
CA LEU A 405 -33.98 34.16 5.71
C LEU A 405 -34.86 35.20 6.41
N MET A 406 -35.26 36.27 5.71
CA MET A 406 -36.16 37.31 6.26
C MET A 406 -37.64 36.99 6.09
N LYS A 407 -37.97 35.96 5.29
CA LYS A 407 -39.33 35.44 5.13
C LYS A 407 -39.57 34.34 6.15
#